data_AF-A0A8T2UR18-F1
#
_entry.id   AF-A0A8T2UR18-F1
#
_cell.length_a   1.000
_cell.length_b   1.000
_cell.length_c   1.000
_cell.angle_alpha   90.00
_cell.angle_beta   90.00
_cell.angle_gamma   90.00
#
_symmetry.space_group_name_H-M   'P 1'
#
loop_
_entity.id
_entity.type
_entity.pdbx_description
1 polymer ?
#
loop_
_entity_poly.entity_id
_entity_poly.type
_entity_poly.pdbx_seq_one_letter_code
_entity_poly.pdbx_strand_id
1 'polypeptide(L)'
;MDGSHGIPQFVVQIVNTCLAGCAPSEIHLSCGLFASAPLVNPTLFRRIRYDDCLVNNGKPIRYGDIIRFQYANSFMYPLKLKSAKFC
;
A
#
# COMPACT_ATOMS: atom_id res chain seq x y z
N MET A 1 -8.93 -23.86 8.30
CA MET A 1 -7.93 -23.88 9.38
C MET A 1 -7.05 -22.68 9.17
N ASP A 2 -7.13 -21.71 10.07
CA ASP A 2 -6.64 -20.34 9.92
C ASP A 2 -5.14 -20.28 10.24
N GLY A 3 -4.30 -20.13 9.21
CA GLY A 3 -2.84 -20.28 9.31
C GLY A 3 -2.09 -19.07 9.85
N SER A 4 -2.66 -18.29 10.77
CA SER A 4 -2.05 -17.02 11.24
C SER A 4 -2.03 -16.84 12.76
N HIS A 5 -2.21 -17.90 13.55
CA HIS A 5 -2.02 -17.82 15.00
C HIS A 5 -0.54 -17.67 15.35
N GLY A 6 -0.06 -16.42 15.43
CA GLY A 6 1.27 -16.05 15.95
C GLY A 6 2.04 -15.01 15.16
N ILE A 7 1.58 -14.63 13.95
CA ILE A 7 2.27 -13.61 13.13
C ILE A 7 1.60 -12.25 13.38
N PRO A 8 2.36 -11.20 13.76
CA PRO A 8 1.83 -9.85 13.90
C PRO A 8 1.11 -9.39 12.63
N GLN A 9 -0.05 -8.75 12.81
CA GLN A 9 -0.83 -8.16 11.73
C GLN A 9 -0.69 -6.64 11.75
N PHE A 10 -0.52 -6.06 10.57
CA PHE A 10 -0.37 -4.63 10.38
C PHE A 10 -1.45 -4.13 9.41
N VAL A 11 -2.13 -3.06 9.81
CA VAL A 11 -3.10 -2.36 8.98
C VAL A 11 -2.40 -1.20 8.30
N VAL A 12 -2.51 -1.13 6.97
CA VAL A 12 -2.04 0.01 6.18
C VAL A 12 -3.26 0.78 5.71
N GLN A 13 -3.20 2.10 5.86
CA GLN A 13 -4.22 3.02 5.40
C GLN A 13 -3.56 4.16 4.64
N ILE A 14 -3.96 4.35 3.38
CA ILE A 14 -3.48 5.42 2.50
C ILE A 14 -4.69 6.29 2.17
N VAL A 15 -4.61 7.56 2.51
CA VAL A 15 -5.71 8.52 2.36
C VAL A 15 -5.23 9.69 1.51
N ASN A 16 -6.00 10.05 0.48
CA ASN A 16 -5.79 11.32 -0.20
C ASN A 16 -6.58 12.43 0.52
N THR A 17 -5.86 13.38 1.11
CA THR A 17 -6.44 14.55 1.81
C THR A 17 -6.54 15.78 0.92
N CYS A 18 -6.14 15.69 -0.35
CA CYS A 18 -6.09 16.82 -1.27
C CYS A 18 -7.49 17.19 -1.80
N LEU A 19 -7.99 18.38 -1.44
CA LEU A 19 -9.40 18.77 -1.61
C LEU A 19 -9.84 19.07 -3.05
N ALA A 20 -8.96 19.59 -3.93
CA ALA A 20 -9.37 20.00 -5.28
C ALA A 20 -8.23 19.88 -6.31
N GLY A 21 -8.53 19.26 -7.45
CA GLY A 21 -7.66 19.23 -8.63
C GLY A 21 -6.49 18.24 -8.61
N CYS A 22 -6.23 17.58 -7.48
CA CYS A 22 -5.05 16.76 -7.22
C CYS A 22 -5.47 15.34 -6.78
N ALA A 23 -5.86 14.49 -7.72
CA ALA A 23 -6.02 13.06 -7.44
C ALA A 23 -4.67 12.37 -7.72
N PRO A 24 -3.86 12.04 -6.69
CA PRO A 24 -2.56 11.43 -6.91
C PRO A 24 -2.74 10.08 -7.58
N SER A 25 -2.04 9.88 -8.69
CA SER A 25 -2.00 8.64 -9.46
C SER A 25 -0.56 8.12 -9.53
N GLU A 26 -0.38 6.89 -10.03
CA GLU A 26 0.94 6.26 -10.11
C GLU A 26 1.70 6.38 -8.79
N ILE A 27 1.04 6.02 -7.68
CA ILE A 27 1.62 6.16 -6.34
C ILE A 27 2.52 4.95 -6.08
N HIS A 28 3.80 5.23 -5.94
CA HIS A 28 4.84 4.27 -5.57
C HIS A 28 5.28 4.50 -4.13
N LEU A 29 5.32 3.42 -3.36
CA LEU A 29 5.86 3.39 -2.01
C LEU A 29 7.19 2.65 -1.99
N SER A 30 8.16 3.19 -1.26
CA SER A 30 9.36 2.48 -0.83
C SER A 30 8.92 1.47 0.22
N CYS A 31 9.16 0.20 -0.09
CA CYS A 31 8.66 -0.95 0.66
C CYS A 31 9.74 -2.02 0.89
N GLY A 32 11.00 -1.75 0.51
CA GLY A 32 12.13 -2.67 0.59
C GLY A 32 11.81 -4.06 0.04
N LEU A 33 12.01 -5.07 0.89
CA LEU A 33 11.67 -6.46 0.63
C LEU A 33 10.28 -6.82 1.19
N PHE A 34 9.25 -6.01 0.90
CA PHE A 34 7.89 -6.26 1.37
C PHE A 34 7.45 -7.71 1.09
N ALA A 35 7.03 -8.38 2.15
CA ALA A 35 6.48 -9.72 2.11
C ALA A 35 5.33 -9.81 3.12
N SER A 36 4.38 -10.69 2.84
CA SER A 36 3.23 -10.93 3.71
C SER A 36 2.94 -12.43 3.70
N ALA A 37 2.62 -12.98 4.88
CA ALA A 37 2.17 -14.36 5.01
C ALA A 37 0.82 -14.58 4.27
N PRO A 38 -0.24 -13.78 4.53
CA PRO A 38 -1.42 -13.78 3.68
C PRO A 38 -1.16 -13.00 2.39
N LEU A 39 -1.81 -13.44 1.30
CA LEU A 39 -1.78 -12.71 0.04
C LEU A 39 -2.52 -11.38 0.19
N VAL A 40 -1.80 -10.27 0.05
CA VAL A 40 -2.41 -8.93 -0.07
C VAL A 40 -3.02 -8.79 -1.46
N ASN A 41 -4.20 -8.17 -1.54
CA ASN A 41 -4.87 -7.96 -2.83
C ASN A 41 -3.97 -7.16 -3.79
N PRO A 42 -3.52 -7.75 -4.91
CA PRO A 42 -2.55 -7.13 -5.80
C PRO A 42 -3.11 -5.92 -6.57
N THR A 43 -4.44 -5.72 -6.56
CA THR A 43 -5.06 -4.51 -7.14
C THR A 43 -4.98 -3.31 -6.20
N LEU A 44 -4.87 -3.54 -4.88
CA LEU A 44 -4.72 -2.49 -3.87
C LEU A 44 -3.25 -2.17 -3.61
N PHE A 45 -2.40 -3.20 -3.52
CA PHE A 45 -0.98 -3.05 -3.20
C PHE A 45 -0.17 -4.22 -3.74
N ARG A 46 0.87 -3.93 -4.54
CA ARG A 46 1.80 -4.97 -5.01
C ARG A 46 3.21 -4.43 -5.15
N ARG A 47 4.21 -5.27 -4.85
CA ARG A 47 5.62 -4.99 -5.13
C ARG A 47 5.92 -5.26 -6.60
N ILE A 48 6.35 -4.24 -7.34
CA ILE A 48 6.77 -4.37 -8.75
C ILE A 48 8.26 -4.72 -8.82
N ARG A 49 9.09 -4.07 -7.99
CA ARG A 49 10.53 -4.28 -7.93
C ARG A 49 11.03 -4.16 -6.49
N TYR A 50 12.31 -4.45 -6.27
CA TYR A 50 12.94 -4.15 -5.00
C TYR A 50 12.70 -2.69 -4.62
N ASP A 51 12.19 -2.47 -3.41
CA ASP A 51 11.89 -1.14 -2.88
C ASP A 51 10.91 -0.32 -3.74
N ASP A 52 10.04 -0.98 -4.50
CA ASP A 52 9.04 -0.33 -5.35
C ASP A 52 7.71 -1.08 -5.29
N CYS A 53 6.75 -0.50 -4.57
CA CYS A 53 5.40 -1.02 -4.45
C CYS A 53 4.38 -0.03 -5.03
N LEU A 54 3.49 -0.54 -5.89
CA LEU A 54 2.42 0.22 -6.51
C LEU A 54 1.14 0.13 -5.69
N VAL A 55 0.52 1.28 -5.50
CA VAL A 55 -0.77 1.44 -4.81
C VAL A 55 -1.90 1.55 -5.83
N ASN A 56 -3.05 0.97 -5.51
CA ASN A 56 -4.30 1.08 -6.27
C ASN A 56 -4.16 0.77 -7.78
N ASN A 57 -3.22 -0.11 -8.14
CA ASN A 57 -2.87 -0.43 -9.52
C ASN A 57 -2.58 0.84 -10.37
N GLY A 58 -1.98 1.87 -9.77
CA GLY A 58 -1.65 3.14 -10.42
C GLY A 58 -2.83 4.11 -10.60
N LYS A 59 -4.05 3.67 -10.27
CA LYS A 59 -5.24 4.49 -10.40
C LYS A 59 -5.24 5.65 -9.38
N PRO A 60 -5.80 6.81 -9.76
CA PRO A 60 -5.90 7.95 -8.88
C PRO A 60 -6.71 7.60 -7.62
N ILE A 61 -6.25 8.10 -6.46
CA ILE A 61 -7.03 8.07 -5.22
C ILE A 61 -7.81 9.39 -5.14
N ARG A 62 -9.15 9.33 -5.21
CA ARG A 62 -9.97 10.55 -5.16
C ARG A 62 -9.95 11.13 -3.74
N TYR A 63 -10.30 12.41 -3.63
CA TYR A 63 -10.48 13.03 -2.33
C TYR A 63 -11.48 12.22 -1.49
N GLY A 64 -11.09 11.87 -0.26
CA GLY A 64 -11.91 11.07 0.65
C GLY A 64 -11.85 9.56 0.42
N ASP A 65 -11.24 9.08 -0.68
CA ASP A 65 -11.02 7.65 -0.88
C ASP A 65 -9.89 7.15 0.04
N ILE A 66 -10.06 5.92 0.51
CA ILE A 66 -9.13 5.26 1.43
C ILE A 66 -8.74 3.91 0.85
N ILE A 67 -7.44 3.73 0.58
CA ILE A 67 -6.89 2.41 0.28
C ILE A 67 -6.48 1.77 1.61
N ARG A 68 -7.18 0.71 1.99
CA ARG A 68 -6.93 -0.03 3.22
C ARG A 68 -6.65 -1.50 2.91
N PHE A 69 -5.54 -2.01 3.43
CA PHE A 69 -5.21 -3.43 3.36
C PHE A 69 -4.51 -3.88 4.63
N GLN A 70 -4.49 -5.18 4.85
CA GLN A 70 -3.85 -5.81 6.00
C GLN A 70 -2.78 -6.77 5.50
N TYR A 71 -1.64 -6.81 6.17
CA TYR A 71 -0.58 -7.77 5.92
C TYR A 71 -0.10 -8.36 7.24
N ALA A 72 0.49 -9.56 7.19
CA ALA A 72 1.08 -10.18 8.37
C ALA A 72 2.54 -10.53 8.10
N ASN A 73 3.44 -10.10 8.98
CA ASN A 73 4.85 -10.42 8.93
C ASN A 73 5.48 -10.28 10.32
N SER A 74 6.70 -10.77 10.51
CA SER A 74 7.45 -10.70 11.77
C SER A 74 7.75 -9.26 12.23
N PHE A 75 7.76 -8.29 11.31
CA PHE A 75 7.99 -6.89 11.61
C PHE A 75 7.20 -5.97 10.68
N MET A 76 6.99 -4.73 11.14
CA MET A 76 6.33 -3.69 10.35
C MET A 76 7.28 -3.16 9.27
N TYR A 77 6.84 -3.11 8.03
CA TYR A 77 7.56 -2.41 6.96
C TYR A 77 7.31 -0.90 7.06
N PRO A 78 8.36 -0.06 7.04
CA PRO A 78 8.21 1.38 6.92
C PRO A 78 7.84 1.72 5.47
N LEU A 79 6.54 1.77 5.18
CA LEU A 79 6.04 2.19 3.87
C LEU A 79 6.17 3.71 3.74
N LYS A 80 7.11 4.17 2.92
CA LYS A 80 7.36 5.60 2.69
C LYS A 80 6.96 5.97 1.27
N LEU A 81 6.51 7.21 1.07
CA LEU A 81 6.26 7.73 -0.27
C LEU A 81 7.59 7.73 -1.05
N LYS A 82 7.61 7.05 -2.20
CA LYS A 82 8.75 7.06 -3.13
C LYS A 82 8.51 8.06 -4.25
N SER A 83 7.36 7.96 -4.90
CA SER A 83 6.92 8.91 -5.92
C SER A 83 5.40 8.85 -6.08
N ALA A 84 4.82 9.93 -6.59
CA ALA A 84 3.44 9.97 -7.04
C ALA A 84 3.32 11.06 -8.10
N LYS A 85 2.37 10.89 -9.03
CA LYS A 85 2.00 11.94 -9.97
C LYS A 85 0.85 12.74 -9.38
N PHE A 86 1.11 14.02 -9.13
CA PHE A 86 0.12 15.00 -8.71
C PHE A 86 -0.14 15.92 -9.90
N CYS A 87 -1.37 15.90 -10.43
CA CYS A 87 -1.86 16.71 -11.54
C CYS A 87 -1.17 16.43 -12.90
#